data_AF-A0A251SXH5-F1
#
_entry.id   AF-A0A251SXH5-F1
#
_cell.length_a   1.000
_cell.length_b   1.000
_cell.length_c   1.000
_cell.angle_alpha   90.00
_cell.angle_beta   90.00
_cell.angle_gamma   90.00
#
_symmetry.space_group_name_H-M   'P 1'
#
loop_
_entity.id
_entity.type
_entity.pdbx_description
1 polymer ?
#
loop_
_entity_poly.entity_id
_entity_poly.type
_entity_poly.pdbx_seq_one_letter_code
_entity_poly.pdbx_strand_id
1 'polypeptide(L)'
;MATSRLLLRSPTLKSILTVHQCRSASTAVAPSHHNDHQRNQQYLSPNNYLNSWKPPKDPKEAQAKLHQLRREYAKKVKAVRKEYIHEMELQRIEKQRKDEAKKEALRIESEERRAAKLAEKKVKAAERQVAEEEFRQTLLKERAEKLEYHKQREQKFMEKKNEKKELLRRQSSVWIDENELEKRILNAIMDES
;
A
#
# COMPACT_ATOMS: atom_id res chain seq x y z
N MET A 1 -4.66 -48.91 -32.93
CA MET A 1 -5.81 -48.55 -32.07
C MET A 1 -6.29 -47.16 -32.51
N ALA A 2 -7.21 -47.08 -33.47
CA ALA A 2 -8.67 -46.98 -33.26
C ALA A 2 -9.02 -45.69 -32.47
N THR A 3 -9.92 -44.78 -32.86
CA THR A 3 -11.00 -44.70 -33.85
C THR A 3 -11.46 -43.24 -33.81
N SER A 4 -11.70 -42.62 -34.96
CA SER A 4 -13.04 -42.28 -35.47
C SER A 4 -13.79 -41.15 -34.76
N ARG A 5 -14.20 -40.18 -35.59
CA ARG A 5 -15.06 -39.04 -35.30
C ARG A 5 -16.47 -39.54 -34.95
N LEU A 6 -17.09 -38.97 -33.91
CA LEU A 6 -18.55 -38.99 -33.77
C LEU A 6 -19.06 -37.59 -33.45
N LEU A 7 -19.97 -37.16 -34.32
CA LEU A 7 -20.88 -36.03 -34.17
C LEU A 7 -21.89 -36.36 -33.07
N LEU A 8 -22.19 -35.40 -32.19
CA LEU A 8 -23.52 -35.29 -31.60
C LEU A 8 -23.96 -33.83 -31.54
N ARG A 9 -25.14 -33.62 -32.12
CA ARG A 9 -25.83 -32.35 -32.31
C ARG A 9 -27.00 -32.31 -31.30
N SER A 10 -26.97 -31.30 -30.42
CA SER A 10 -28.11 -30.61 -29.75
C SER A 10 -28.97 -31.41 -28.74
N PRO A 11 -29.85 -30.79 -27.90
CA PRO A 11 -30.30 -29.39 -27.88
C PRO A 11 -30.48 -28.71 -26.48
N THR A 12 -30.76 -27.41 -26.53
CA THR A 12 -31.54 -26.57 -25.58
C THR A 12 -31.11 -26.45 -24.12
N LEU A 13 -30.78 -25.21 -23.70
CA LEU A 13 -31.46 -24.56 -22.57
C LEU A 13 -31.48 -23.03 -22.78
N LYS A 14 -32.62 -22.47 -22.40
CA LYS A 14 -33.05 -21.08 -22.54
C LYS A 14 -32.41 -20.20 -21.45
N SER A 15 -32.45 -18.89 -21.70
CA SER A 15 -32.39 -17.82 -20.68
C SER A 15 -30.98 -17.60 -20.11
N ILE A 16 -30.42 -16.40 -20.00
CA ILE A 16 -30.98 -15.16 -19.48
C ILE A 16 -30.25 -14.00 -20.16
N LEU A 17 -31.01 -12.98 -20.58
CA LEU A 17 -30.49 -11.67 -20.95
C LEU A 17 -29.82 -11.05 -19.72
N THR A 18 -28.49 -10.95 -19.74
CA THR A 18 -27.76 -10.05 -18.83
C THR A 18 -26.99 -9.08 -19.69
N VAL A 19 -27.62 -7.94 -19.96
CA VAL A 19 -26.97 -6.78 -20.55
C VAL A 19 -25.94 -6.30 -19.53
N HIS A 20 -24.68 -6.70 -19.72
CA HIS A 20 -23.57 -6.06 -19.06
C HIS A 20 -23.48 -4.62 -19.56
N GLN A 21 -24.00 -3.70 -18.76
CA GLN A 21 -23.73 -2.28 -18.87
C GLN A 21 -22.22 -2.09 -18.68
N CYS A 22 -21.49 -2.03 -19.80
CA CYS A 22 -20.11 -1.58 -19.83
C CYS A 22 -20.09 -0.16 -19.28
N ARG A 23 -19.64 -0.02 -18.03
CA ARG A 23 -19.30 1.25 -17.41
C ARG A 23 -18.11 1.80 -18.17
N SER A 24 -18.36 2.65 -19.16
CA SER A 24 -17.33 3.44 -19.84
C SER A 24 -16.65 4.33 -18.79
N ALA A 25 -15.50 3.89 -18.29
CA ALA A 25 -14.60 4.74 -17.55
C ALA A 25 -14.00 5.73 -18.55
N SER A 26 -14.57 6.93 -18.63
CA SER A 26 -13.94 8.06 -19.31
C SER A 26 -12.66 8.41 -18.55
N THR A 27 -11.56 7.74 -18.88
CA THR A 27 -10.23 8.28 -18.61
C THR A 27 -10.13 9.56 -19.41
N ALA A 28 -10.21 10.71 -18.73
CA ALA A 28 -9.86 11.99 -19.30
C ALA A 28 -8.39 11.92 -19.72
N VAL A 29 -8.14 11.59 -20.99
CA VAL A 29 -6.83 11.68 -21.60
C VAL A 29 -6.51 13.18 -21.61
N ALA A 30 -5.51 13.58 -20.83
CA ALA A 30 -4.98 14.94 -20.90
C ALA A 30 -4.76 15.28 -22.38
N PRO A 31 -5.19 16.47 -22.85
CA PRO A 31 -5.08 16.82 -24.25
C PRO A 31 -3.61 16.66 -24.68
N SER A 32 -3.39 15.69 -25.55
CA SER A 32 -2.08 15.43 -26.13
C SER A 32 -1.64 16.69 -26.87
N HIS A 33 -0.45 17.19 -26.53
CA HIS A 33 0.15 18.43 -27.03
C HIS A 33 0.56 18.32 -28.52
N HIS A 34 -0.15 17.53 -29.32
CA HIS A 34 0.32 17.05 -30.62
C HIS A 34 -0.17 17.86 -31.81
N ASN A 35 -0.88 18.99 -31.61
CA ASN A 35 -1.43 19.79 -32.72
C ASN A 35 -1.28 21.32 -32.59
N ASP A 36 -0.53 21.83 -31.61
CA ASP A 36 -0.39 23.29 -31.44
C ASP A 36 0.38 23.99 -32.55
N HIS A 37 1.19 23.23 -33.29
CA HIS A 37 1.95 23.73 -34.43
C HIS A 37 1.09 23.98 -35.67
N GLN A 38 -0.21 23.66 -35.68
CA GLN A 38 -1.12 24.12 -36.74
C GLN A 38 -1.98 25.32 -36.30
N ARG A 39 -2.19 25.51 -34.99
CA ARG A 39 -3.05 26.58 -34.45
C ARG A 39 -2.39 27.96 -34.44
N ASN A 40 -1.06 28.03 -34.33
CA ASN A 40 -0.32 29.28 -34.17
C ASN A 40 0.55 29.67 -35.38
N GLN A 41 0.39 28.99 -36.53
CA GLN A 41 1.17 29.32 -37.74
C GLN A 41 0.55 30.56 -38.39
N GLN A 42 1.15 31.72 -38.13
CA GLN A 42 0.89 32.92 -38.92
C GLN A 42 1.73 32.83 -40.19
N TYR A 43 1.07 32.59 -41.34
CA TYR A 43 1.74 32.67 -42.62
C TYR A 43 2.21 34.10 -42.88
N LEU A 44 3.49 34.26 -43.18
CA LEU A 44 4.03 35.56 -43.57
C LEU A 44 3.45 35.98 -44.92
N SER A 45 3.20 37.27 -45.08
CA SER A 45 2.75 37.86 -46.34
C SER A 45 3.71 37.50 -47.49
N PRO A 46 3.21 37.30 -48.72
CA PRO A 46 4.04 37.01 -49.89
C PRO A 46 5.20 38.00 -50.03
N ASN A 47 6.42 37.49 -50.16
CA ASN A 47 7.62 38.32 -50.23
C ASN A 47 7.85 38.87 -51.64
N ASN A 48 7.54 40.16 -51.85
CA ASN A 48 7.73 40.85 -53.12
C ASN A 48 9.21 41.18 -53.45
N TYR A 49 10.14 40.91 -52.54
CA TYR A 49 11.57 41.23 -52.71
C TYR A 49 12.21 40.47 -53.87
N LEU A 50 11.85 39.20 -54.06
CA LEU A 50 12.46 38.32 -55.06
C LEU A 50 12.24 38.79 -56.51
N ASN A 51 11.21 39.60 -56.76
CA ASN A 51 10.87 40.12 -58.09
C ASN A 51 11.27 41.60 -58.30
N SER A 52 11.93 42.22 -57.33
CA SER A 52 12.25 43.66 -57.38
C SER A 52 13.63 43.98 -57.98
N TRP A 53 14.43 42.96 -58.32
CA TRP A 53 15.78 43.16 -58.84
C TRP A 53 15.76 43.62 -60.30
N LYS A 54 16.31 44.81 -60.57
CA LYS A 54 16.55 45.32 -61.93
C LYS A 54 18.05 45.20 -62.24
N PRO A 55 18.43 44.56 -63.36
CA PRO A 55 19.84 44.41 -63.73
C PRO A 55 20.47 45.80 -63.99
N PRO A 56 21.59 46.14 -63.33
CA PRO A 56 22.34 47.37 -63.63
C PRO A 56 22.94 47.33 -65.05
N LYS A 57 22.97 48.49 -65.72
CA LYS A 57 23.43 48.60 -67.12
C LYS A 57 24.96 48.56 -67.25
N ASP A 58 25.67 49.06 -66.24
CA ASP A 58 27.14 49.12 -66.23
C ASP A 58 27.77 48.02 -65.34
N PRO A 59 28.81 47.30 -65.84
CA PRO A 59 29.38 46.15 -65.14
C PRO A 59 30.10 46.52 -63.83
N LYS A 60 30.78 47.68 -63.80
CA LYS A 60 31.50 48.17 -62.61
C LYS A 60 30.54 48.53 -61.46
N GLU A 61 29.40 49.12 -61.79
CA GLU A 61 28.36 49.42 -60.81
C GLU A 61 27.68 48.17 -60.27
N ALA A 62 27.42 47.18 -61.15
CA ALA A 62 26.85 45.90 -60.75
C ALA A 62 27.74 45.19 -59.72
N GLN A 63 29.07 45.19 -59.95
CA GLN A 63 30.03 44.61 -59.02
C GLN A 63 30.05 45.33 -57.67
N ALA A 64 30.03 46.67 -57.66
CA ALA A 64 29.99 47.45 -56.43
C ALA A 64 28.72 47.20 -55.61
N LYS A 65 27.55 47.20 -56.27
CA LYS A 65 26.25 46.89 -55.64
C LYS A 65 26.21 45.48 -55.08
N LEU A 66 26.74 44.49 -55.82
CA LEU A 66 26.82 43.11 -55.35
C LEU A 66 27.75 42.95 -54.14
N HIS A 67 28.90 43.62 -54.16
CA HIS A 67 29.84 43.59 -53.05
C HIS A 67 29.26 44.22 -51.78
N GLN A 68 28.57 45.36 -51.90
CA GLN A 68 27.82 45.98 -50.80
C GLN A 68 26.75 45.04 -50.26
N LEU A 69 25.92 44.45 -51.14
CA LEU A 69 24.88 43.51 -50.75
C LEU A 69 25.44 42.31 -49.98
N ARG A 70 26.53 41.70 -50.46
CA ARG A 70 27.20 40.59 -49.77
C ARG A 70 27.68 40.99 -48.37
N ARG A 71 28.26 42.18 -48.23
CA ARG A 71 28.72 42.70 -46.93
C ARG A 71 27.57 42.95 -45.97
N GLU A 72 26.51 43.62 -46.44
CA GLU A 72 25.34 43.92 -45.62
C GLU A 72 24.60 42.65 -45.20
N TYR A 73 24.42 41.70 -46.12
CA TYR A 73 23.82 40.42 -45.82
C TYR A 73 24.63 39.64 -44.78
N ALA A 74 25.96 39.57 -44.95
CA ALA A 74 26.84 38.93 -43.97
C ALA A 74 26.74 39.60 -42.58
N LYS A 75 26.65 40.93 -42.52
CA LYS A 75 26.44 41.66 -41.25
C LYS A 75 25.09 41.31 -40.62
N LYS A 76 24.01 41.34 -41.40
CA LYS A 76 22.64 41.02 -40.93
C LYS A 76 22.56 39.59 -40.41
N VAL A 77 23.04 38.62 -41.16
CA VAL A 77 23.06 37.20 -40.74
C VAL A 77 23.92 37.00 -39.50
N LYS A 78 25.06 37.69 -39.38
CA LYS A 78 25.91 37.62 -38.19
C LYS A 78 25.20 38.19 -36.95
N ALA A 79 24.42 39.26 -37.09
CA ALA A 79 23.62 39.81 -35.99
C ALA A 79 22.54 38.81 -35.54
N VAL A 80 21.73 38.30 -36.50
CA VAL A 80 20.69 37.30 -36.22
C VAL A 80 21.26 36.04 -35.57
N ARG A 81 22.43 35.56 -36.02
CA ARG A 81 23.07 34.40 -35.40
C ARG A 81 23.46 34.65 -33.93
N LYS A 82 23.92 35.86 -33.60
CA LYS A 82 24.25 36.21 -32.21
C LYS A 82 23.01 36.29 -31.33
N GLU A 83 21.94 36.90 -31.83
CA GLU A 83 20.64 36.97 -31.15
C GLU A 83 20.11 35.58 -30.88
N TYR A 84 20.09 34.71 -31.90
CA TYR A 84 19.65 33.32 -31.75
C TYR A 84 20.47 32.55 -30.71
N ILE A 85 21.81 32.67 -30.73
CA ILE A 85 22.67 32.02 -29.72
C ILE A 85 22.31 32.50 -28.31
N HIS A 86 22.07 33.80 -28.15
CA HIS A 86 21.68 34.38 -26.87
C HIS A 86 20.32 33.88 -26.39
N GLU A 87 19.32 33.86 -27.25
CA GLU A 87 17.97 33.33 -26.95
C GLU A 87 18.02 31.86 -26.53
N MET A 88 18.79 31.04 -27.26
CA MET A 88 18.96 29.62 -26.92
C MET A 88 19.66 29.42 -25.57
N GLU A 89 20.62 30.29 -25.22
CA GLU A 89 21.29 30.23 -23.93
C GLU A 89 20.35 30.66 -22.79
N LEU A 90 19.53 31.70 -22.99
CA LEU A 90 18.51 32.10 -22.02
C LEU A 90 17.51 30.96 -21.76
N GLN A 91 17.04 30.29 -22.81
CA GLN A 91 16.15 29.14 -22.67
C GLN A 91 16.81 27.98 -21.91
N ARG A 92 18.10 27.72 -22.16
CA ARG A 92 18.87 26.70 -21.42
C ARG A 92 18.95 27.03 -19.93
N ILE A 93 19.29 28.28 -19.59
CA ILE A 93 19.39 28.74 -18.20
C ILE A 93 18.04 28.65 -17.50
N GLU A 94 16.96 29.07 -18.17
CA GLU A 94 15.60 28.98 -17.62
C GLU A 94 15.21 27.53 -17.32
N LYS A 95 15.54 26.62 -18.24
CA LYS A 95 15.31 25.18 -18.04
C LYS A 95 16.09 24.65 -16.83
N GLN A 96 17.37 25.01 -16.71
CA GLN A 96 18.20 24.62 -15.56
C GLN A 96 17.60 25.10 -14.24
N ARG A 97 17.20 26.38 -14.14
CA ARG A 97 16.56 26.93 -12.94
C ARG A 97 15.28 26.18 -12.57
N LYS A 98 14.45 25.85 -13.57
CA LYS A 98 13.22 25.06 -13.37
C LYS A 98 13.52 23.65 -12.89
N ASP A 99 14.54 23.01 -13.44
CA ASP A 99 14.92 21.65 -13.07
C ASP A 99 15.55 21.61 -11.66
N GLU A 100 16.35 22.60 -11.30
CA GLU A 100 16.90 22.78 -9.94
C GLU A 100 15.79 22.98 -8.91
N ALA A 101 14.85 23.90 -9.16
CA ALA A 101 13.71 24.13 -8.27
C ALA A 101 12.86 22.87 -8.05
N LYS A 102 12.61 22.10 -9.13
CA LYS A 102 11.91 20.81 -9.03
C LYS A 102 12.70 19.79 -8.20
N LYS A 103 14.02 19.72 -8.40
CA LYS A 103 14.88 18.78 -7.67
C LYS A 103 14.90 19.10 -6.17
N GLU A 104 14.96 20.38 -5.80
CA GLU A 104 14.92 20.82 -4.41
C GLU A 104 13.56 20.54 -3.77
N ALA A 105 12.46 20.84 -4.47
CA ALA A 105 11.11 20.53 -3.99
C ALA A 105 10.93 19.03 -3.73
N LEU A 106 11.39 18.18 -4.65
CA LEU A 106 11.35 16.73 -4.47
C LEU A 106 12.23 16.25 -3.30
N ARG A 107 13.37 16.91 -3.07
CA ARG A 107 14.24 16.59 -1.93
C ARG A 107 13.52 16.85 -0.62
N ILE A 108 12.94 18.05 -0.47
CA ILE A 108 12.18 18.45 0.72
C ILE A 108 11.02 17.49 0.98
N GLU A 109 10.19 17.20 -0.03
CA GLU A 109 9.07 16.27 0.11
C GLU A 109 9.55 14.86 0.51
N SER A 110 10.69 14.41 -0.02
CA SER A 110 11.27 13.12 0.33
C SER A 110 11.78 13.07 1.77
N GLU A 111 12.36 14.16 2.27
CA GLU A 111 12.83 14.31 3.65
C GLU A 111 11.64 14.32 4.62
N GLU A 112 10.59 15.09 4.31
CA GLU A 112 9.34 15.12 5.09
C GLU A 112 8.67 13.73 5.16
N ARG A 113 8.57 13.04 4.01
CA ARG A 113 8.02 11.67 3.96
C ARG A 113 8.85 10.69 4.78
N ARG A 114 10.18 10.83 4.79
CA ARG A 114 11.06 9.99 5.62
C ARG A 114 10.88 10.31 7.10
N ALA A 115 10.80 11.58 7.47
CA ALA A 115 10.57 12.02 8.85
C ALA A 115 9.22 11.50 9.37
N ALA A 116 8.14 11.63 8.59
CA ALA A 116 6.82 11.10 8.92
C ALA A 116 6.86 9.57 9.14
N LYS A 117 7.50 8.83 8.23
CA LYS A 117 7.67 7.37 8.38
C LYS A 117 8.49 6.98 9.61
N LEU A 118 9.50 7.77 9.98
CA LEU A 118 10.28 7.53 11.19
C LEU A 118 9.45 7.80 12.45
N ALA A 119 8.65 8.86 12.47
CA ALA A 119 7.73 9.15 13.56
C ALA A 119 6.70 8.02 13.73
N GLU A 120 6.07 7.58 12.63
CA GLU A 120 5.11 6.46 12.63
C GLU A 120 5.77 5.17 13.15
N LYS A 121 6.99 4.86 12.70
CA LYS A 121 7.74 3.70 13.21
C LYS A 121 8.03 3.78 14.71
N LYS A 122 8.33 4.97 15.24
CA LYS A 122 8.56 5.17 16.67
C LYS A 122 7.28 4.98 17.48
N VAL A 123 6.16 5.53 17.03
CA VAL A 123 4.84 5.32 17.66
C VAL A 123 4.50 3.84 17.68
N LYS A 124 4.62 3.16 16.54
CA LYS A 124 4.36 1.72 16.44
C LYS A 124 5.31 0.87 17.30
N ALA A 125 6.55 1.31 17.51
CA ALA A 125 7.47 0.63 18.41
C ALA A 125 7.03 0.79 19.88
N ALA A 126 6.59 1.98 20.28
CA ALA A 126 6.03 2.23 21.61
C ALA A 126 4.75 1.41 21.84
N GLU A 127 3.85 1.33 20.86
CA GLU A 127 2.64 0.49 20.94
C GLU A 127 2.98 -0.99 21.17
N ARG A 128 4.02 -1.51 20.50
CA ARG A 128 4.47 -2.89 20.73
C ARG A 128 5.01 -3.10 22.14
N GLN A 129 5.75 -2.13 22.68
CA GLN A 129 6.25 -2.22 24.06
C GLN A 129 5.10 -2.25 25.06
N VAL A 130 4.10 -1.39 24.89
CA VAL A 130 2.89 -1.39 25.73
C VAL A 130 2.16 -2.73 25.64
N ALA A 131 1.97 -3.26 24.42
CA ALA A 131 1.33 -4.56 24.22
C ALA A 131 2.09 -5.72 24.88
N GLU A 132 3.43 -5.68 24.86
CA GLU A 132 4.26 -6.67 25.56
C GLU A 132 4.14 -6.56 27.09
N GLU A 133 4.07 -5.35 27.63
CA GLU A 133 3.86 -5.12 29.06
C GLU A 133 2.49 -5.59 29.51
N GLU A 134 1.43 -5.27 28.76
CA GLU A 134 0.08 -5.78 29.00
C GLU A 134 0.06 -7.31 28.98
N PHE A 135 0.70 -7.93 27.99
CA PHE A 135 0.82 -9.39 27.90
C PHE A 135 1.53 -10.00 29.11
N ARG A 136 2.59 -9.35 29.63
CA ARG A 136 3.25 -9.82 30.86
C ARG A 136 2.34 -9.70 32.08
N GLN A 137 1.57 -8.62 32.19
CA GLN A 137 0.63 -8.44 33.29
C GLN A 137 -0.48 -9.48 33.26
N THR A 138 -1.06 -9.78 32.09
CA THR A 138 -2.09 -10.83 31.98
C THR A 138 -1.53 -12.20 32.38
N LEU A 139 -0.30 -12.52 31.96
CA LEU A 139 0.35 -13.78 32.30
C LEU A 139 0.62 -13.93 33.81
N LEU A 140 0.96 -12.84 34.51
CA LEU A 140 1.09 -12.86 35.97
C LEU A 140 -0.27 -13.06 36.67
N LYS A 141 -1.34 -12.43 36.17
CA LYS A 141 -2.70 -12.63 36.69
C LYS A 141 -3.15 -14.09 36.53
N GLU A 142 -3.00 -14.66 35.34
CA GLU A 142 -3.36 -16.07 35.10
C GLU A 142 -2.58 -17.04 36.00
N ARG A 143 -1.29 -16.76 36.24
CA ARG A 143 -0.49 -17.57 37.17
C ARG A 143 -1.01 -17.47 38.60
N ALA A 144 -1.37 -16.26 39.05
CA ALA A 144 -1.93 -16.06 40.38
C ALA A 144 -3.27 -16.80 40.55
N GLU A 145 -4.18 -16.67 39.58
CA GLU A 145 -5.47 -17.36 39.57
C GLU A 145 -5.30 -18.89 39.62
N LYS A 146 -4.36 -19.44 38.84
CA LYS A 146 -4.06 -20.89 38.88
C LYS A 146 -3.51 -21.34 40.22
N LEU A 147 -2.65 -20.55 40.86
CA LEU A 147 -2.13 -20.85 42.19
C LEU A 147 -3.22 -20.80 43.25
N GLU A 148 -4.11 -19.81 43.21
CA GLU A 148 -5.26 -19.73 44.13
C GLU A 148 -6.21 -20.91 43.94
N TYR A 149 -6.52 -21.25 42.69
CA TYR A 149 -7.32 -22.40 42.36
C TYR A 149 -6.70 -23.71 42.88
N HIS A 150 -5.37 -23.86 42.79
CA HIS A 150 -4.68 -25.02 43.35
C HIS A 150 -4.81 -25.10 44.88
N LYS A 151 -4.59 -23.98 45.59
CA LYS A 151 -4.75 -23.91 47.05
C LYS A 151 -6.17 -24.28 47.48
N GLN A 152 -7.19 -23.73 46.81
CA GLN A 152 -8.59 -24.06 47.10
C GLN A 152 -8.89 -25.54 46.83
N ARG A 153 -8.31 -26.12 45.78
CA ARG A 153 -8.46 -27.54 45.47
C ARG A 153 -7.82 -28.43 46.55
N GLU A 154 -6.62 -28.09 47.01
CA GLU A 154 -5.94 -28.81 48.09
C GLU A 154 -6.74 -28.74 49.39
N GLN A 155 -7.26 -27.55 49.75
CA GLN A 155 -8.13 -27.37 50.92
C GLN A 155 -9.37 -28.27 50.83
N LYS A 156 -10.10 -28.24 49.70
CA LYS A 156 -11.26 -29.12 49.47
C LYS A 156 -10.91 -30.61 49.54
N PHE A 157 -9.73 -30.99 49.06
CA PHE A 157 -9.28 -32.38 49.14
C PHE A 157 -8.99 -32.79 50.60
N MET A 158 -8.34 -31.92 51.36
CA MET A 158 -8.05 -32.14 52.78
C MET A 158 -9.32 -32.15 53.63
N GLU A 159 -10.27 -31.25 53.38
CA GLU A 159 -11.60 -31.24 54.01
C GLU A 159 -12.31 -32.59 53.78
N LYS A 160 -12.42 -33.04 52.52
CA LYS A 160 -13.03 -34.34 52.19
C LYS A 160 -12.31 -35.51 52.85
N LYS A 161 -10.98 -35.48 52.95
CA LYS A 161 -10.19 -36.51 53.64
C LYS A 161 -10.51 -36.53 55.13
N ASN A 162 -10.60 -35.36 55.75
CA ASN A 162 -10.93 -35.21 57.17
C ASN A 162 -12.38 -35.62 57.45
N GLU A 163 -13.35 -35.21 56.62
CA GLU A 163 -14.75 -35.63 56.69
C GLU A 163 -14.88 -37.16 56.63
N LYS A 164 -14.21 -37.81 55.67
CA LYS A 164 -14.18 -39.28 55.58
C LYS A 164 -13.58 -39.92 56.82
N LYS A 165 -12.48 -39.37 57.34
CA LYS A 165 -11.83 -39.88 58.57
C LYS A 165 -12.74 -39.73 59.79
N GLU A 166 -13.44 -38.60 59.92
CA GLU A 166 -14.40 -38.36 61.00
C GLU A 166 -15.65 -39.26 60.87
N LEU A 167 -16.20 -39.43 59.66
CA LEU A 167 -17.27 -40.39 59.41
C LEU A 167 -16.87 -41.80 59.80
N LEU A 168 -15.67 -42.23 59.37
CA LEU A 168 -15.11 -43.53 59.75
C LEU A 168 -14.98 -43.63 61.27
N ARG A 169 -14.44 -42.61 61.95
CA ARG A 169 -14.26 -42.61 63.41
C ARG A 169 -15.59 -42.71 64.18
N ARG A 170 -16.65 -42.06 63.67
CA ARG A 170 -18.01 -42.17 64.24
C ARG A 170 -18.59 -43.56 64.02
N GLN A 171 -18.49 -44.10 62.81
CA GLN A 171 -19.00 -45.44 62.46
C GLN A 171 -18.19 -46.58 63.11
N SER A 172 -16.88 -46.42 63.24
CA SER A 172 -15.95 -47.41 63.79
C SER A 172 -15.90 -47.41 65.32
N SER A 173 -16.86 -46.78 66.00
CA SER A 173 -16.97 -46.82 67.46
C SER A 173 -17.33 -48.22 67.97
N VAL A 174 -17.72 -49.12 67.08
CA VAL A 174 -17.93 -50.54 67.37
C VAL A 174 -17.17 -51.38 66.33
N TRP A 175 -15.98 -51.83 66.69
CA TRP A 175 -15.38 -52.98 66.03
C TRP A 175 -15.95 -54.23 66.69
N ILE A 176 -16.60 -55.09 65.90
CA ILE A 176 -17.17 -56.35 66.38
C ILE A 176 -16.25 -57.45 65.88
N ASP A 177 -15.63 -58.19 66.79
CA ASP A 177 -14.84 -59.36 66.43
C ASP A 177 -15.75 -60.47 65.88
N GLU A 178 -15.23 -61.28 64.96
CA GLU A 178 -16.03 -62.26 64.21
C GLU A 178 -16.76 -63.26 65.14
N ASN A 179 -16.12 -63.61 66.27
CA ASN A 179 -16.70 -64.48 67.30
C ASN A 179 -17.85 -63.82 68.12
N GLU A 180 -17.95 -62.48 68.11
CA GLU A 180 -18.97 -61.70 68.82
C GLU A 180 -20.06 -61.16 67.88
N LEU A 181 -19.86 -61.28 66.56
CA LEU A 181 -20.77 -60.80 65.52
C LEU A 181 -22.10 -61.53 65.56
N GLU A 182 -22.08 -62.87 65.61
CA GLU A 182 -23.29 -63.70 65.67
C GLU A 182 -24.14 -63.37 66.91
N LYS A 183 -23.49 -63.14 68.06
CA LYS A 183 -24.16 -62.79 69.31
C LYS A 183 -24.85 -61.42 69.25
N ARG A 184 -24.18 -60.43 68.64
CA ARG A 184 -24.78 -59.09 68.46
C ARG A 184 -25.93 -59.08 67.46
N ILE A 185 -25.86 -59.87 66.37
CA ILE A 185 -26.95 -60.00 65.40
C ILE A 185 -28.21 -60.57 66.08
N LEU A 186 -28.05 -61.62 66.88
CA LEU A 186 -29.17 -62.21 67.62
C LEU A 186 -29.81 -61.22 68.62
N ASN A 187 -28.99 -60.47 69.36
CA ASN A 187 -29.50 -59.46 70.29
C ASN A 187 -30.27 -58.33 69.57
N ALA A 188 -29.77 -57.84 68.43
CA ALA A 188 -30.45 -56.79 67.66
C ALA A 188 -31.82 -57.24 67.12
N ILE A 189 -31.94 -58.51 66.69
CA ILE A 189 -33.22 -59.09 66.24
C ILE A 189 -34.22 -59.23 67.40
N MET A 190 -33.73 -59.51 68.61
CA MET A 190 -34.57 -59.63 69.81
C MET A 190 -35.01 -58.28 70.39
N ASP A 191 -34.20 -57.22 70.25
CA ASP A 191 -34.52 -55.86 70.74
C ASP A 191 -35.46 -55.07 69.80
N GLU A 192 -35.64 -55.49 68.54
CA GLU A 192 -36.58 -54.87 67.57
C GLU A 192 -38.01 -55.44 67.60
N SER A 193 -38.30 -56.39 68.50
CA SER A 193 -39.64 -56.97 68.75
C SER A 193 -40.29 -56.43 70.01
#